data_AF-A0A2V6DC63-F1
#
_entry.id   AF-A0A2V6DC63-F1
#
_cell.length_a   1.000
_cell.length_b   1.000
_cell.length_c   1.000
_cell.angle_alpha   90.00
_cell.angle_beta   90.00
_cell.angle_gamma   90.00
#
_symmetry.space_group_name_H-M   'P 1'
#
loop_
_entity.id
_entity.type
_entity.pdbx_description
1 polymer ?
#
loop_
_entity_poly.entity_id
_entity_poly.type
_entity_poly.pdbx_seq_one_letter_code
_entity_poly.pdbx_strand_id
1 'polypeptide(L)'
;MGATGRVPVSYRTQGRAHRGDLYLPSQSRGGILLVPGAAKEGKNDPRVVTFAMALARANFAVLVPDLVNVHELKVGARDIREIADGFSYLVSRSDLAPQGCAG
;
A
#
# COMPACT_ATOMS: atom_id res chain seq x y z
N MET A 1 -3.21 4.65 23.29
CA MET A 1 -3.42 3.93 22.02
C MET A 1 -3.53 4.97 20.91
N GLY A 2 -2.46 5.22 20.16
CA GLY A 2 -2.47 6.18 19.05
C GLY A 2 -3.28 5.62 17.89
N ALA A 3 -4.11 6.45 17.27
CA ALA A 3 -5.06 6.03 16.24
C ALA A 3 -4.33 5.44 15.02
N THR A 4 -4.46 4.14 14.80
CA THR A 4 -4.19 3.52 13.51
C THR A 4 -5.36 3.86 12.59
N GLY A 5 -5.11 4.68 11.57
CA GLY A 5 -6.14 5.16 10.64
C GLY A 5 -5.86 4.74 9.20
N ARG A 6 -6.92 4.49 8.44
CA ARG A 6 -6.89 4.34 6.99
C ARG A 6 -7.04 5.72 6.35
N VAL A 7 -6.10 6.12 5.51
CA VAL A 7 -6.07 7.42 4.84
C VAL A 7 -5.98 7.19 3.32
N PRO A 8 -6.97 7.64 2.54
CA PRO A 8 -6.85 7.61 1.08
C PRO A 8 -5.67 8.47 0.62
N VAL A 9 -4.88 7.96 -0.33
CA VAL A 9 -3.72 8.66 -0.88
C VAL A 9 -3.78 8.68 -2.40
N SER A 10 -3.33 9.80 -2.98
CA SER A 10 -2.99 9.90 -4.39
C SER A 10 -1.52 10.29 -4.51
N TYR A 11 -0.79 9.63 -5.40
CA TYR A 11 0.64 9.86 -5.58
C TYR A 11 1.02 9.77 -7.05
N ARG A 12 2.19 10.31 -7.38
CA ARG A 12 2.74 10.24 -8.74
C ARG A 12 4.14 9.64 -8.72
N THR A 13 4.36 8.66 -9.58
CA THR A 13 5.67 8.03 -9.77
C THR A 13 5.99 8.03 -11.27
N GLN A 14 7.16 8.56 -11.65
CA GLN A 14 7.58 8.70 -13.06
C GLN A 14 6.47 9.29 -13.97
N GLY A 15 5.78 10.33 -13.48
CA GLY A 15 4.72 11.01 -14.23
C GLY A 15 3.37 10.28 -14.30
N ARG A 16 3.24 9.07 -13.76
CA ARG A 16 1.97 8.32 -13.69
C ARG A 16 1.26 8.58 -12.37
N ALA A 17 -0.05 8.76 -12.42
CA ALA A 17 -0.87 8.98 -11.23
C ALA A 17 -1.42 7.64 -10.71
N HIS A 18 -1.31 7.45 -9.40
CA HIS A 18 -1.73 6.26 -8.69
C HIS A 18 -2.59 6.64 -7.48
N ARG A 19 -3.40 5.68 -7.03
CA ARG A 19 -4.24 5.81 -5.83
C ARG A 19 -4.03 4.60 -4.93
N GLY A 20 -4.39 4.75 -3.66
CA GLY A 20 -4.36 3.67 -2.69
C GLY A 20 -4.82 4.16 -1.34
N ASP A 21 -4.67 3.32 -0.34
CA ASP A 21 -4.90 3.66 1.05
C ASP A 21 -3.63 3.42 1.88
N LEU A 22 -3.30 4.38 2.74
CA LEU A 22 -2.27 4.26 3.75
C LEU A 22 -2.88 3.86 5.09
N TYR A 23 -2.26 2.89 5.75
CA TYR A 23 -2.54 2.51 7.12
C TYR A 23 -1.35 2.93 7.96
N LEU A 24 -1.55 3.93 8.79
CA LEU A 24 -0.46 4.62 9.47
C LEU A 24 -0.36 4.18 10.94
N PRO A 25 0.85 3.82 11.41
CA PRO A 25 1.13 3.72 12.83
C PRO A 25 1.38 5.11 13.42
N SER A 26 1.54 5.18 14.75
CA SER A 26 1.99 6.42 15.41
C SER A 26 3.45 6.76 15.07
N GLN A 27 4.28 5.74 14.90
CA GLN A 27 5.65 5.81 14.41
C GLN A 27 5.93 4.56 13.57
N SER A 28 6.49 4.74 12.37
CA SER A 28 6.80 3.61 11.49
C SER A 28 8.15 3.00 11.83
N ARG A 29 8.24 1.67 11.80
CA ARG A 29 9.50 0.89 11.83
C ARG A 29 9.97 0.49 10.43
N GLY A 30 9.12 0.67 9.43
CA GLY A 30 9.33 0.24 8.06
C GLY A 30 8.01 0.28 7.31
N GLY A 31 8.07 0.31 5.98
CA GLY A 31 6.88 0.30 5.16
C GLY A 31 6.57 -1.06 4.53
N ILE A 32 5.32 -1.30 4.21
CA ILE A 32 4.87 -2.53 3.53
C ILE A 32 3.96 -2.13 2.36
N LEU A 33 4.23 -2.66 1.17
CA LEU A 33 3.30 -2.61 0.05
C LEU A 33 2.44 -3.87 0.04
N LEU A 34 1.20 -3.77 0.52
CA LEU A 34 0.26 -4.88 0.52
C LEU A 34 -0.55 -4.89 -0.78
N VAL A 35 -0.20 -5.78 -1.70
CA VAL A 35 -0.87 -5.94 -2.99
C VAL A 35 -2.10 -6.86 -2.83
N PRO A 36 -3.34 -6.36 -3.06
CA PRO A 36 -4.51 -7.22 -3.10
C PRO A 36 -4.40 -8.18 -4.29
N GLY A 37 -4.42 -9.49 -4.03
CA GLY A 37 -4.49 -10.52 -5.08
C GLY A 37 -5.89 -10.60 -5.69
N ALA A 38 -6.42 -11.81 -5.86
CA ALA A 38 -7.80 -12.05 -6.34
C ALA A 38 -8.90 -11.69 -5.31
N ALA A 39 -8.72 -10.60 -4.57
CA ALA A 39 -9.69 -10.03 -3.65
C ALA A 39 -10.78 -9.32 -4.47
N LYS A 40 -12.03 -9.77 -4.37
CA LYS A 40 -13.14 -9.28 -5.22
C LYS A 40 -13.37 -7.78 -5.10
N GLU A 41 -13.13 -7.22 -3.92
CA GLU A 41 -13.29 -5.79 -3.64
C GLU A 41 -11.95 -5.03 -3.64
N GLY A 42 -10.88 -5.68 -4.10
CA GLY A 42 -9.53 -5.11 -4.18
C GLY A 42 -9.04 -4.59 -2.84
N LYS A 43 -8.58 -3.33 -2.82
CA LYS A 43 -8.13 -2.64 -1.60
C LYS A 43 -9.22 -2.48 -0.52
N ASN A 44 -10.49 -2.61 -0.91
CA ASN A 44 -11.63 -2.50 -0.01
C ASN A 44 -12.07 -3.84 0.58
N ASP A 45 -11.55 -4.97 0.10
CA ASP A 45 -11.91 -6.30 0.62
C ASP A 45 -11.68 -6.35 2.14
N PRO A 46 -12.69 -6.75 2.95
CA PRO A 46 -12.58 -6.74 4.40
C PRO A 46 -11.37 -7.49 4.95
N ARG A 47 -10.91 -8.53 4.26
CA ARG A 47 -9.72 -9.31 4.66
C ARG A 47 -8.44 -8.51 4.44
N VAL A 48 -8.35 -7.78 3.33
CA VAL A 48 -7.22 -6.88 3.02
C VAL A 48 -7.17 -5.74 4.04
N VAL A 49 -8.30 -5.10 4.31
CA VAL A 49 -8.41 -4.02 5.30
C VAL A 49 -8.00 -4.50 6.68
N THR A 50 -8.50 -5.67 7.11
CA THR A 50 -8.20 -6.25 8.42
C THR A 50 -6.70 -6.55 8.55
N PHE A 51 -6.08 -7.10 7.51
CA PHE A 51 -4.66 -7.44 7.53
C PHE A 51 -3.77 -6.18 7.53
N ALA A 52 -4.08 -5.18 6.70
CA ALA A 52 -3.37 -3.91 6.68
C ALA A 52 -3.42 -3.19 8.04
N MET A 53 -4.61 -3.19 8.68
CA MET A 53 -4.77 -2.67 10.05
C MET A 53 -3.93 -3.44 11.07
N ALA A 54 -3.82 -4.76 10.95
CA ALA A 54 -2.99 -5.56 11.85
C ALA A 54 -1.50 -5.22 11.73
N LEU A 55 -1.00 -5.09 10.50
CA LEU A 55 0.38 -4.66 10.24
C LEU A 55 0.66 -3.24 10.74
N ALA A 56 -0.28 -2.32 10.55
CA ALA A 56 -0.13 -0.96 11.05
C ALA A 56 -0.13 -0.89 12.59
N ARG A 57 -0.89 -1.75 13.27
CA ARG A 57 -0.79 -1.91 14.73
C ARG A 57 0.55 -2.49 15.18
N ALA A 58 1.24 -3.24 14.32
CA ALA A 58 2.61 -3.72 14.54
C ALA A 58 3.69 -2.66 14.22
N ASN A 59 3.31 -1.40 14.01
CA ASN A 59 4.17 -0.27 13.68
C ASN A 59 4.77 -0.26 12.26
N PHE A 60 4.10 -0.86 11.28
CA PHE A 60 4.46 -0.71 9.87
C PHE A 60 3.55 0.30 9.15
N ALA A 61 4.11 1.18 8.33
CA ALA A 61 3.28 1.98 7.42
C ALA A 61 2.88 1.13 6.21
N VAL A 62 1.59 0.86 6.03
CA VAL A 62 1.13 -0.05 4.96
C VAL A 62 0.47 0.74 3.84
N LEU A 63 0.93 0.57 2.61
CA LEU A 63 0.26 1.05 1.40
C LEU A 63 -0.50 -0.11 0.75
N VAL A 64 -1.80 0.10 0.50
CA VAL A 64 -2.63 -0.79 -0.29
C VAL A 64 -3.01 -0.05 -1.58
N PRO A 65 -2.39 -0.38 -2.74
CA PRO A 65 -2.66 0.31 -4.00
C PRO A 65 -4.07 -0.02 -4.53
N ASP A 66 -4.67 0.95 -5.21
CA ASP A 66 -5.91 0.79 -5.95
C ASP A 66 -5.62 0.27 -7.36
N LEU A 67 -5.43 -1.04 -7.45
CA LEU A 67 -5.14 -1.72 -8.71
C LEU A 67 -6.45 -1.92 -9.46
N VAL A 68 -6.72 -1.03 -10.41
CA VAL A 68 -7.99 -0.97 -11.16
C VAL A 68 -8.25 -2.25 -11.99
N ASN A 69 -7.23 -3.09 -12.24
CA ASN A 69 -7.29 -4.19 -13.21
C ASN A 69 -7.11 -5.62 -12.65
N VAL A 70 -7.16 -5.87 -11.33
CA VAL A 70 -6.96 -7.25 -10.81
C VAL A 70 -8.16 -8.19 -11.08
N HIS A 71 -9.17 -7.73 -11.82
CA HIS A 71 -10.38 -8.48 -12.13
C HIS A 71 -10.24 -9.55 -13.22
N GLU A 72 -9.10 -9.66 -13.91
CA GLU A 72 -8.98 -10.55 -15.09
C GLU A 72 -8.08 -11.79 -14.90
N LEU A 73 -7.58 -12.08 -13.69
CA LEU A 73 -6.70 -13.25 -13.43
C LEU A 73 -5.45 -13.33 -14.34
N LYS A 74 -5.08 -12.24 -15.00
CA LYS A 74 -3.85 -12.09 -15.77
C LYS A 74 -3.00 -11.06 -15.05
N VAL A 75 -1.99 -11.52 -14.31
CA VAL A 75 -0.89 -10.64 -13.89
C VAL A 75 -0.22 -10.14 -15.17
N GLY A 76 -0.61 -8.95 -15.62
CA GLY A 76 -0.08 -8.32 -16.81
C GLY A 76 1.17 -7.51 -16.49
N ALA A 77 1.97 -7.19 -17.50
CA ALA A 77 3.15 -6.32 -17.35
C ALA A 77 2.82 -4.91 -16.79
N ARG A 78 1.54 -4.52 -16.80
CA ARG A 78 1.05 -3.26 -16.22
C ARG A 78 0.95 -3.33 -14.69
N ASP A 79 0.52 -4.46 -14.14
CA ASP A 79 0.41 -4.68 -12.69
C ASP A 79 1.78 -4.60 -12.01
N ILE A 80 2.80 -5.17 -12.65
CA ILE A 80 4.19 -5.13 -12.15
C ILE A 80 4.69 -3.68 -12.02
N ARG A 81 4.34 -2.80 -12.97
CA ARG A 81 4.77 -1.38 -12.92
C ARG A 81 4.02 -0.59 -11.87
N GLU A 82 2.72 -0.84 -11.71
CA GLU A 82 1.92 -0.19 -10.66
C GLU A 82 2.43 -0.59 -9.26
N ILE A 83 2.80 -1.86 -9.07
CA ILE A 83 3.44 -2.36 -7.85
C ILE A 83 4.81 -1.68 -7.65
N ALA A 84 5.67 -1.67 -8.67
CA ALA A 84 7.00 -1.04 -8.58
C ALA A 84 6.92 0.47 -8.30
N ASP A 85 5.95 1.16 -8.89
CA ASP A 85 5.70 2.58 -8.67
C ASP A 85 5.21 2.86 -7.24
N GLY A 86 4.35 1.99 -6.70
CA GLY A 86 3.88 2.03 -5.31
C GLY A 86 5.02 1.78 -4.32
N PHE A 87 5.88 0.79 -4.60
CA PHE A 87 7.05 0.51 -3.78
C PHE A 87 8.03 1.70 -3.80
N SER A 88 8.30 2.27 -4.99
CA SER A 88 9.16 3.45 -5.13
C SER A 88 8.61 4.65 -4.37
N TYR A 89 7.30 4.87 -4.41
CA TYR A 89 6.64 5.92 -3.62
C TYR A 89 6.87 5.71 -2.12
N LEU A 90 6.74 4.48 -1.65
CA LEU A 90 6.87 4.12 -0.25
C LEU A 90 8.31 4.32 0.27
N VAL A 91 9.32 3.86 -0.48
CA VAL A 91 10.75 4.05 -0.13
C VAL A 91 11.17 5.51 -0.21
N SER A 92 10.54 6.33 -1.05
CA SER A 92 10.83 7.77 -1.16
C SER A 92 10.42 8.58 0.07
N ARG A 93 9.63 7.97 0.98
CA ARG A 93 9.01 8.61 2.14
C ARG A 93 9.64 8.10 3.43
N SER A 94 10.59 8.85 3.99
CA SER A 94 11.29 8.48 5.22
C SER A 94 10.39 8.39 6.46
N ASP A 95 9.23 9.05 6.44
CA ASP A 95 8.19 8.94 7.46
C ASP A 95 7.43 7.61 7.40
N LEU A 96 7.35 6.99 6.21
CA LEU A 96 6.68 5.70 5.99
C LEU A 96 7.67 4.53 6.05
N ALA A 97 8.80 4.64 5.36
CA ALA A 97 9.91 3.70 5.38
C ALA A 97 11.19 4.40 5.89
N PRO A 98 11.39 4.45 7.22
CA PRO A 98 12.64 4.90 7.79
C PRO A 98 13.80 4.11 7.20
N GLN A 99 14.89 4.80 6.86
CA GLN A 99 16.09 4.21 6.23
C GLN A 99 15.81 3.50 4.89
N GLY A 100 14.63 3.71 4.29
CA GLY A 100 14.21 2.98 3.09
C GLY A 100 13.83 1.52 3.34
N CYS A 101 13.66 1.11 4.60
CA CYS A 101 13.22 -0.25 4.95
C CYS A 101 11.77 -0.48 4.50
N ALA A 102 11.60 -1.16 3.37
CA ALA A 102 10.29 -1.53 2.83
C ALA A 102 10.27 -2.96 2.28
N GLY A 103 9.09 -3.60 2.36
CA GLY A 103 8.81 -4.94 1.82
C GLY A 103 7.51 -5.02 1.05
#